data_AF-A0AAU0V2Y0-F1
#
_entry.id   AF-A0AAU0V2Y0-F1
#
_cell.length_a   1.000
_cell.length_b   1.000
_cell.length_c   1.000
_cell.angle_alpha   90.00
_cell.angle_beta   90.00
_cell.angle_gamma   90.00
#
_symmetry.space_group_name_H-M   'P 1'
#
loop_
_entity.id
_entity.type
_entity.pdbx_description
1 polymer ?
#
loop_
_entity_poly.entity_id
_entity_poly.type
_entity_poly.pdbx_seq_one_letter_code
_entity_poly.pdbx_strand_id
1 'polypeptide(L)'
;MCDPDPDPTHSEGSERHAYWCERSTYPLLRGSAPDAFVRYSVPTAAEALRRFRVEARALAETMAPDARREALERIDGGGRVRTIAALHRGRTCGFSLGHGDRWTEWTVRPYLAFPVAARHLLSVLSPKCCPCGASR
;
A
#
# COMPACT_ATOMS: atom_id res chain seq x y z
N MET A 1 21.16 -33.64 -40.41
CA MET A 1 20.05 -33.25 -39.52
C MET A 1 20.60 -32.20 -38.59
N CYS A 2 20.24 -30.94 -38.77
CA CYS A 2 20.54 -29.90 -37.78
C CYS A 2 19.44 -29.94 -36.73
N ASP A 3 19.83 -29.99 -35.46
CA ASP A 3 18.94 -29.71 -34.34
C ASP A 3 18.27 -28.34 -34.59
N PRO A 4 16.96 -28.18 -34.35
CA PRO A 4 16.36 -26.86 -34.37
C PRO A 4 16.96 -26.01 -33.24
N ASP A 5 17.38 -24.81 -33.61
CA ASP A 5 17.81 -23.72 -32.73
C ASP A 5 16.76 -23.53 -31.60
N PRO A 6 17.14 -23.49 -30.31
CA PRO A 6 16.19 -23.22 -29.25
C PRO A 6 15.51 -21.87 -29.48
N ASP A 7 14.18 -21.92 -29.58
CA ASP A 7 13.30 -20.76 -29.75
C ASP A 7 13.60 -19.67 -28.70
N PRO A 8 13.98 -18.44 -29.10
CA PRO A 8 14.24 -17.35 -28.17
C PRO A 8 12.98 -16.81 -27.49
N THR A 9 11.79 -17.38 -27.75
CA THR A 9 10.58 -17.11 -26.96
C THR A 9 10.52 -17.92 -25.66
N HIS A 10 11.64 -18.05 -24.96
CA HIS A 10 11.59 -17.91 -23.52
C HIS A 10 10.98 -16.53 -23.24
N SER A 11 9.65 -16.50 -23.07
CA SER A 11 8.95 -15.40 -22.43
C SER A 11 9.45 -15.36 -20.99
N GLU A 12 10.65 -14.83 -20.79
CA GLU A 12 11.18 -14.37 -19.51
C GLU A 12 10.04 -13.60 -18.86
N GLY A 13 9.55 -14.16 -17.75
CA GLY A 13 8.23 -13.84 -17.23
C GLY A 13 8.05 -12.34 -17.14
N SER A 14 7.09 -11.82 -17.92
CA SER A 14 6.74 -10.40 -17.95
C SER A 14 6.84 -9.83 -16.53
N GLU A 15 7.79 -8.93 -16.31
CA GLU A 15 8.12 -8.39 -14.99
C GLU A 15 6.88 -7.72 -14.38
N ARG A 16 6.10 -8.50 -13.63
CA ARG A 16 4.87 -8.02 -13.02
C ARG A 16 5.28 -7.21 -11.79
N HIS A 17 5.19 -5.90 -11.92
CA HIS A 17 5.32 -5.02 -10.79
C HIS A 17 4.09 -5.17 -9.88
N ALA A 18 4.34 -5.42 -8.60
CA ALA A 18 3.36 -5.24 -7.55
C ALA A 18 3.76 -4.05 -6.67
N TYR A 19 2.86 -3.65 -5.79
CA TYR A 19 3.00 -2.42 -5.02
C TYR A 19 2.85 -2.70 -3.55
N TRP A 20 3.96 -2.53 -2.83
CA TRP A 20 4.01 -2.60 -1.38
C TRP A 20 3.46 -1.30 -0.81
N CYS A 21 2.45 -1.41 0.02
CA CYS A 21 1.76 -0.30 0.63
C CYS A 21 1.96 -0.36 2.13
N GLU A 22 2.34 0.77 2.74
CA GLU A 22 2.43 0.91 4.18
C GLU A 22 1.59 2.10 4.63
N ARG A 23 0.95 1.94 5.79
CA ARG A 23 0.27 3.02 6.50
C ARG A 23 0.80 3.08 7.92
N SER A 24 1.31 4.23 8.31
CA SER A 24 1.78 4.52 9.66
C SER A 24 0.92 5.64 10.26
N THR A 25 0.46 5.49 11.49
CA THR A 25 -0.19 6.58 12.22
C THR A 25 0.57 6.85 13.50
N TYR A 26 0.94 8.10 13.69
CA TYR A 26 1.73 8.57 14.81
C TYR A 26 0.95 9.62 15.60
N PRO A 27 1.26 9.81 16.89
CA PRO A 27 0.79 10.99 17.61
C PRO A 27 1.52 12.24 17.10
N LEU A 28 0.93 13.42 17.31
CA LEU A 28 1.48 14.71 16.85
C LEU A 28 2.83 15.05 17.53
N LEU A 29 3.05 14.51 18.74
CA LEU A 29 4.30 14.62 19.47
C LEU A 29 5.40 13.82 18.76
N ARG A 30 6.32 14.54 18.12
CA ARG A 30 7.41 13.96 17.32
C ARG A 30 8.32 13.07 18.17
N GLY A 31 8.86 12.02 17.54
CA GLY A 31 9.88 11.13 18.12
C GLY A 31 9.35 9.80 18.69
N SER A 32 8.06 9.55 18.58
CA SER A 32 7.39 8.33 19.04
C SER A 32 7.25 7.29 17.91
N ALA A 33 7.19 6.02 18.31
CA ALA A 33 6.81 4.92 17.41
C ALA A 33 5.36 5.12 16.90
N PRO A 34 5.00 4.58 15.72
CA PRO A 34 3.62 4.65 15.25
C PRO A 34 2.71 3.83 16.19
N ASP A 35 1.60 4.41 16.64
CA ASP A 35 0.59 3.69 17.43
C ASP A 35 -0.15 2.65 16.59
N ALA A 36 -0.20 2.85 15.27
CA ALA A 36 -0.80 1.91 14.35
C ALA A 36 0.03 1.82 13.08
N PHE A 37 0.26 0.59 12.63
CA PHE A 37 1.05 0.31 11.46
C PHE A 37 0.47 -0.87 10.68
N VAL A 38 0.24 -0.70 9.38
CA VAL A 38 -0.36 -1.71 8.49
C VAL A 38 0.48 -1.82 7.23
N ARG A 39 0.70 -3.05 6.76
CA ARG A 39 1.33 -3.32 5.46
C ARG A 39 0.49 -4.27 4.63
N TYR A 40 0.46 -4.06 3.33
CA TYR A 40 -0.19 -4.94 2.37
C TYR A 40 0.42 -4.79 0.98
N SER A 41 0.13 -5.74 0.09
CA SER A 41 0.50 -5.65 -1.33
C SER A 41 -0.74 -5.61 -2.20
N VAL A 42 -0.64 -4.90 -3.32
CA VAL A 42 -1.67 -4.84 -4.36
C VAL A 42 -1.06 -4.99 -5.75
N PRO A 43 -1.82 -5.54 -6.73
CA PRO A 43 -1.28 -5.87 -8.04
C PRO A 43 -1.12 -4.65 -8.97
N THR A 44 -1.73 -3.49 -8.65
CA THR A 44 -1.68 -2.32 -9.53
C THR A 44 -1.48 -1.01 -8.77
N ALA A 45 -0.80 -0.05 -9.39
CA ALA A 45 -0.64 1.30 -8.83
C ALA A 45 -1.99 2.00 -8.62
N ALA A 46 -2.95 1.74 -9.51
CA ALA A 46 -4.30 2.29 -9.43
C ALA A 46 -5.07 1.76 -8.21
N GLU A 47 -4.93 0.47 -7.89
CA GLU A 47 -5.50 -0.15 -6.68
C GLU A 47 -4.89 0.49 -5.41
N ALA A 48 -3.56 0.64 -5.36
CA ALA A 48 -2.87 1.26 -4.24
C ALA A 48 -3.41 2.67 -3.96
N LEU A 49 -3.45 3.51 -5.00
CA LEU A 49 -3.97 4.87 -4.92
C LEU A 49 -5.46 4.92 -4.56
N ARG A 50 -6.28 3.98 -5.03
CA ARG A 50 -7.70 3.93 -4.65
C ARG A 50 -7.84 3.69 -3.15
N ARG A 51 -7.15 2.69 -2.61
CA ARG A 51 -7.23 2.36 -1.18
C ARG A 51 -6.79 3.54 -0.32
N PHE A 52 -5.68 4.18 -0.68
CA PHE A 52 -5.18 5.36 0.05
C PHE A 52 -6.22 6.48 0.09
N ARG A 53 -6.86 6.77 -1.04
CA ARG A 53 -7.90 7.81 -1.11
C ARG A 53 -9.13 7.47 -0.29
N VAL A 54 -9.58 6.21 -0.32
CA VAL A 54 -10.71 5.74 0.49
C VAL A 54 -10.39 5.89 1.97
N GLU A 55 -9.23 5.43 2.42
CA GLU A 55 -8.79 5.54 3.81
C GLU A 55 -8.61 7.00 4.26
N ALA A 56 -7.94 7.82 3.44
CA ALA A 56 -7.71 9.23 3.74
C ALA A 56 -9.03 10.02 3.81
N ARG A 57 -10.00 9.70 2.94
CA ARG A 57 -11.33 10.31 2.97
C ARG A 57 -12.11 9.93 4.22
N ALA A 58 -12.06 8.67 4.62
CA ALA A 58 -12.68 8.22 5.87
C ALA A 58 -12.09 8.93 7.10
N LEU A 59 -10.78 9.20 7.12
CA LEU A 59 -10.15 10.02 8.15
C LEU A 59 -10.58 11.49 8.07
N ALA A 60 -10.69 12.05 6.85
CA ALA A 60 -11.15 13.42 6.68
C ALA A 60 -12.59 13.62 7.19
N GLU A 61 -13.44 12.61 7.07
CA GLU A 61 -14.83 12.67 7.54
C GLU A 61 -14.95 12.85 9.05
N THR A 62 -13.95 12.44 9.84
CA THR A 62 -13.92 12.62 11.30
C THR A 62 -13.38 13.99 11.73
N MET A 63 -12.93 14.83 10.79
CA MET A 63 -12.32 16.13 11.08
C MET A 63 -13.38 17.24 11.22
N ALA A 64 -12.99 18.34 11.87
CA ALA A 64 -13.80 19.56 11.94
C ALA A 64 -14.11 20.09 10.52
N PRO A 65 -15.27 20.75 10.29
CA PRO A 65 -15.75 21.07 8.94
C PRO A 65 -14.75 21.79 8.02
N ASP A 66 -14.06 22.81 8.51
CA ASP A 66 -13.06 23.54 7.72
C ASP A 66 -11.83 22.68 7.39
N ALA A 67 -11.34 21.94 8.39
CA ALA A 67 -10.20 21.04 8.22
C ALA A 67 -10.52 19.86 7.29
N ARG A 68 -11.76 19.35 7.33
CA ARG A 68 -12.27 18.34 6.40
C ARG A 68 -12.30 18.87 4.98
N ARG A 69 -12.82 20.09 4.75
CA ARG A 69 -12.85 20.70 3.40
C ARG A 69 -11.44 20.77 2.82
N GLU A 70 -10.50 21.31 3.57
CA GLU A 70 -9.10 21.41 3.14
C GLU A 70 -8.45 20.04 2.89
N ALA A 71 -8.72 19.05 3.76
CA ALA A 71 -8.23 17.69 3.58
C ALA A 71 -8.76 17.05 2.29
N LEU A 72 -10.07 17.17 2.03
CA LEU A 72 -10.69 16.62 0.82
C LEU A 72 -10.16 17.31 -0.45
N GLU A 73 -10.01 18.63 -0.43
CA GLU A 73 -9.38 19.37 -1.53
C GLU A 73 -7.96 18.87 -1.82
N ARG A 74 -7.18 18.52 -0.79
CA ARG A 74 -5.84 17.96 -0.97
C ARG A 74 -5.84 16.52 -1.47
N ILE A 75 -6.78 15.69 -0.99
CA ILE A 75 -6.94 14.29 -1.39
C ILE A 75 -7.38 14.18 -2.86
N ASP A 76 -8.32 15.04 -3.26
CA ASP A 76 -8.90 15.07 -4.61
C ASP A 76 -8.13 15.98 -5.57
N GLY A 77 -7.31 16.90 -5.03
CA GLY A 77 -6.50 17.92 -5.70
C GLY A 77 -5.37 17.35 -6.56
N GLY A 78 -5.74 16.69 -7.65
CA GLY A 78 -4.83 16.32 -8.74
C GLY A 78 -3.75 15.31 -8.36
N GLY A 79 -2.75 15.15 -9.23
CA GLY A 79 -1.58 14.30 -8.95
C GLY A 79 -1.73 12.80 -9.21
N ARG A 80 -2.95 12.24 -9.33
CA ARG A 80 -3.15 10.78 -9.59
C ARG A 80 -2.32 10.27 -10.76
N VAL A 81 -2.42 10.93 -11.92
CA VAL A 81 -1.69 10.54 -13.13
C VAL A 81 -0.18 10.62 -12.90
N ARG A 82 0.30 11.69 -12.25
CA ARG A 82 1.71 11.87 -11.91
C ARG A 82 2.21 10.78 -10.96
N THR A 83 1.41 10.41 -9.96
CA THR A 83 1.75 9.36 -8.99
C THR A 83 1.77 7.99 -9.64
N ILE A 84 0.76 7.65 -10.44
CA ILE A 84 0.74 6.39 -11.22
C ILE A 84 1.98 6.32 -12.13
N ALA A 85 2.27 7.40 -12.86
CA ALA A 85 3.41 7.46 -13.75
C ALA A 85 4.76 7.43 -12.99
N ALA A 86 4.82 7.90 -11.75
CA ALA A 86 6.01 7.78 -10.90
C ALA A 86 6.20 6.32 -10.43
N LEU A 87 5.11 5.67 -10.02
CA LEU A 87 5.10 4.28 -9.58
C LEU A 87 5.48 3.31 -10.70
N HIS A 88 5.02 3.54 -11.93
CA HIS A 88 5.46 2.76 -13.09
C HIS A 88 6.94 2.99 -13.46
N ARG A 89 7.54 4.10 -13.04
CA ARG A 89 8.97 4.37 -13.20
C ARG A 89 9.81 3.89 -12.01
N GLY A 90 9.26 3.01 -11.16
CA GLY A 90 9.98 2.47 -10.01
C GLY A 90 10.10 3.43 -8.81
N ARG A 91 9.48 4.61 -8.85
CA ARG A 91 9.63 5.59 -7.76
C ARG A 91 8.63 5.34 -6.63
N THR A 92 9.12 5.37 -5.40
CA THR A 92 8.29 5.42 -4.19
C THR A 92 7.49 6.72 -4.17
N CYS A 93 6.22 6.61 -3.79
CA CYS A 93 5.32 7.75 -3.63
C CYS A 93 4.72 7.73 -2.22
N GLY A 94 4.43 8.89 -1.66
CA GLY A 94 3.80 8.98 -0.35
C GLY A 94 2.80 10.13 -0.24
N PHE A 95 1.97 10.05 0.79
CA PHE A 95 1.00 11.06 1.17
C PHE A 95 0.89 11.09 2.69
N SER A 96 0.67 12.27 3.26
CA SER A 96 0.51 12.42 4.70
C SER A 96 -0.69 13.32 5.01
N LEU A 97 -1.41 12.99 6.06
CA LEU A 97 -2.59 13.73 6.53
C LEU A 97 -2.54 13.89 8.05
N GLY A 98 -2.55 15.13 8.52
CA GLY A 98 -2.78 15.44 9.92
C GLY A 98 -4.28 15.42 10.24
N HIS A 99 -4.65 14.84 11.38
CA HIS A 99 -6.02 14.78 11.88
C HIS A 99 -6.01 14.75 13.41
N GLY A 100 -6.70 15.70 14.05
CA GLY A 100 -6.69 15.85 15.51
C GLY A 100 -5.28 15.99 16.08
N ASP A 101 -4.94 15.13 17.04
CA ASP A 101 -3.62 15.01 17.67
C ASP A 101 -2.75 13.92 17.01
N ARG A 102 -3.04 13.54 15.76
CA ARG A 102 -2.37 12.46 15.04
C ARG A 102 -1.98 12.90 13.63
N TRP A 103 -1.05 12.16 13.05
CA TRP A 103 -0.78 12.25 11.63
C TRP A 103 -0.56 10.85 11.05
N THR A 104 -1.14 10.64 9.87
CA THR A 104 -1.06 9.36 9.15
C THR A 104 -0.24 9.57 7.88
N GLU A 105 0.69 8.65 7.64
CA GLU A 105 1.46 8.54 6.41
C GLU A 105 1.05 7.28 5.65
N TRP A 106 0.99 7.42 4.34
CA TRP A 106 0.89 6.30 3.42
C TRP A 106 2.07 6.33 2.46
N THR A 107 2.70 5.17 2.23
CA THR A 107 3.77 5.01 1.25
C THR A 107 3.45 3.86 0.30
N VAL A 108 3.68 4.06 -1.00
CA VAL A 108 3.64 3.01 -2.02
C VAL A 108 5.03 2.86 -2.61
N ARG A 109 5.55 1.64 -2.59
CA ARG A 109 6.81 1.28 -3.24
C ARG A 109 6.59 0.15 -4.25
N PRO A 110 6.96 0.33 -5.52
CA PRO A 110 6.94 -0.75 -6.49
C PRO A 110 7.98 -1.81 -6.13
N TYR A 111 7.66 -3.07 -6.40
CA TYR A 111 8.61 -4.18 -6.31
C TYR A 111 8.30 -5.23 -7.39
N LEU A 112 9.32 -5.97 -7.81
CA LEU A 112 9.17 -7.06 -8.75
C LEU A 112 8.45 -8.22 -8.06
N ALA A 113 7.29 -8.61 -8.58
CA ALA A 113 6.58 -9.78 -8.13
C ALA A 113 6.92 -10.97 -9.02
N PHE A 114 7.50 -11.99 -8.41
CA PHE A 114 7.75 -13.27 -9.07
C PHE A 114 6.54 -14.18 -8.86
N PRO A 115 5.96 -14.77 -9.91
CA PRO A 115 4.90 -15.74 -9.76
C PRO A 115 5.46 -16.99 -9.08
N VAL A 116 5.09 -17.19 -7.81
CA VAL A 116 5.40 -18.43 -7.08
C VAL A 116 4.21 -19.37 -7.24
N ALA A 117 4.44 -20.58 -7.77
CA ALA A 117 3.37 -21.56 -7.91
C ALA A 117 2.77 -21.90 -6.54
N ALA A 118 1.44 -22.03 -6.44
CA ALA A 118 0.74 -22.22 -5.17
C ALA A 118 1.28 -23.41 -4.34
N ARG A 119 1.72 -24.48 -5.01
CA ARG A 119 2.36 -25.65 -4.41
C ARG A 119 3.67 -25.34 -3.64
N HIS A 120 4.29 -24.20 -3.91
CA HIS A 120 5.53 -23.73 -3.26
C HIS A 120 5.25 -22.65 -2.20
N LEU A 121 4.00 -22.20 -2.06
CA LEU A 121 3.62 -21.27 -1.00
C LEU A 121 3.43 -22.06 0.30
N LEU A 122 4.11 -21.62 1.36
CA LEU A 122 3.83 -22.10 2.70
C LEU A 122 2.41 -21.67 3.09
N SER A 123 1.63 -22.62 3.61
CA SER A 123 0.33 -22.28 4.20
C SER A 123 0.57 -21.44 5.45
N VAL A 124 0.31 -20.13 5.36
CA VAL A 124 0.24 -19.28 6.54
C VAL A 124 -1.04 -19.65 7.28
N LEU A 125 -0.90 -20.47 8.32
CA LEU A 125 -1.97 -20.66 9.28
C LEU A 125 -2.24 -19.29 9.90
N SER A 126 -3.47 -18.79 9.76
CA SER A 126 -3.90 -17.59 10.48
C SER A 126 -3.60 -17.82 11.96
N PRO A 127 -3.01 -16.84 12.68
CA PRO A 127 -2.89 -16.96 14.13
C PRO A 127 -4.29 -17.15 14.67
N LYS A 128 -4.60 -18.35 15.16
CA LYS A 128 -5.81 -18.56 15.94
C LYS A 128 -5.71 -17.58 17.11
N CYS A 129 -6.60 -16.62 17.19
CA CYS A 129 -6.82 -15.88 18.42
C CYS A 129 -7.15 -16.92 19.48
N CYS A 130 -6.19 -17.28 20.32
CA CYS A 130 -6.50 -17.88 21.60
C CYS A 130 -7.24 -16.79 22.39
N PRO A 131 -8.51 -17.00 22.80
CA PRO A 131 -9.09 -16.14 23.80
C PRO A 131 -8.33 -16.40 25.10
N CYS A 132 -7.36 -15.54 25.43
CA CYS A 132 -6.72 -15.58 26.73
C CYS A 132 -7.74 -15.15 27.79
N GLY A 133 -8.25 -16.14 28.52
CA GLY A 133 -8.58 -16.04 29.94
C GLY A 133 -9.79 -15.21 30.31
N ALA A 134 -10.97 -15.86 30.36
CA ALA A 134 -11.95 -15.51 31.38
C ALA A 134 -11.38 -15.92 32.75
N SER A 135 -10.91 -14.94 33.52
CA SER A 135 -10.65 -15.11 34.95
C SER A 135 -11.92 -14.74 35.71
N ARG A 136 -12.29 -15.63 36.64
CA ARG A 136 -13.50 -15.65 37.47
C ARG A 136 -13.77 -14.38 38.26
#